data_AF-A0A938NE75-F1
#
_entry.id   AF-A0A938NE75-F1
#
_cell.length_a   1.000
_cell.length_b   1.000
_cell.length_c   1.000
_cell.angle_alpha   90.00
_cell.angle_beta   90.00
_cell.angle_gamma   90.00
#
_symmetry.space_group_name_H-M   'P 1'
#
loop_
_entity.id
_entity.type
_entity.pdbx_description
1 polymer ?
#
loop_
_entity_poly.entity_id
_entity_poly.type
_entity_poly.pdbx_seq_one_letter_code
_entity_poly.pdbx_strand_id
1 'polypeptide(L)'
;MIRKGAPPAGGGADGGDAMRRLPLLLGLAILLVSTLPAAAARVTLGPGEDAYTLDLIAATPERSVVELQLNHFDLEALTIGGAPYTQVTLGKRPLHLERGLPALPTLRESLAIPDAGVMALRVLAVEYQEFAGIDVAPSKGNLLRTVDPALVEYSFSDFYASDGWCPAEAAKLETPYILRDTRGLVLELNPFQYSPATRTLRVATRLTVEVALAGGGGENLLDRRPAARVRDFEDLYARHYLNYTA
;
A
#
# COMPACT_ATOMS: atom_id res chain seq x y z
N MET A 1 5.67 96.72 14.67
CA MET A 1 5.51 95.33 14.18
C MET A 1 4.94 95.39 12.76
N ILE A 2 5.72 94.91 11.76
CA ILE A 2 5.29 94.35 10.45
C ILE A 2 4.55 95.36 9.51
N ARG A 3 4.94 95.69 8.26
CA ARG A 3 5.56 94.92 7.17
C ARG A 3 6.20 95.87 6.13
N LYS A 4 7.10 95.28 5.33
CA LYS A 4 8.09 95.85 4.42
C LYS A 4 7.64 95.66 2.95
N GLY A 5 7.87 96.68 2.12
CA GLY A 5 8.53 96.62 0.80
C GLY A 5 7.88 95.85 -0.37
N ALA A 6 7.65 96.59 -1.45
CA ALA A 6 7.07 96.23 -2.76
C ALA A 6 8.00 95.40 -3.70
N PRO A 7 7.51 94.95 -4.88
CA PRO A 7 8.14 94.00 -5.85
C PRO A 7 8.91 94.78 -6.98
N PRO A 8 9.42 94.27 -8.15
CA PRO A 8 8.79 93.34 -9.12
C PRO A 8 9.66 92.44 -10.07
N ALA A 9 8.95 91.66 -10.92
CA ALA A 9 9.14 91.35 -12.36
C ALA A 9 10.20 90.36 -12.92
N GLY A 10 9.72 89.55 -13.89
CA GLY A 10 10.46 88.86 -14.99
C GLY A 10 10.85 87.42 -14.66
N GLY A 11 10.66 86.37 -15.47
CA GLY A 11 10.34 86.21 -16.90
C GLY A 11 11.27 85.12 -17.49
N GLY A 12 10.74 84.20 -18.30
CA GLY A 12 11.55 83.43 -19.27
C GLY A 12 11.86 81.97 -18.93
N ALA A 13 11.69 81.10 -19.94
CA ALA A 13 11.79 79.65 -19.96
C ALA A 13 13.16 79.13 -20.44
N ASP A 14 13.55 77.91 -20.06
CA ASP A 14 14.35 76.90 -20.82
C ASP A 14 14.48 75.65 -19.92
N GLY A 15 14.26 74.39 -20.31
CA GLY A 15 14.72 73.72 -21.52
C GLY A 15 16.09 73.09 -21.26
N GLY A 16 16.14 71.87 -20.68
CA GLY A 16 17.42 71.26 -20.29
C GLY A 16 17.30 69.84 -19.77
N ASP A 17 17.17 68.92 -20.71
CA ASP A 17 17.14 67.46 -20.58
C ASP A 17 18.39 66.90 -19.86
N ALA A 18 18.21 66.36 -18.65
CA ALA A 18 19.28 65.74 -17.87
C ALA A 18 19.09 64.21 -17.85
N MET A 19 19.66 63.59 -18.87
CA MET A 19 19.77 62.14 -19.07
C MET A 19 20.53 61.46 -17.92
N ARG A 20 19.79 60.86 -16.97
CA ARG A 20 20.31 59.93 -15.95
C ARG A 20 20.57 58.57 -16.61
N ARG A 21 21.84 58.20 -16.75
CA ARG A 21 22.27 56.85 -17.16
C ARG A 21 21.90 55.83 -16.08
N LEU A 22 20.98 54.92 -16.38
CA LEU A 22 20.60 53.78 -15.55
C LEU A 22 21.35 52.53 -16.06
N PRO A 23 22.14 51.82 -15.23
CA PRO A 23 22.78 50.59 -15.69
C PRO A 23 21.73 49.47 -15.77
N LEU A 24 21.66 48.85 -16.95
CA LEU A 24 20.85 47.67 -17.25
C LEU A 24 21.47 46.46 -16.53
N LEU A 25 20.97 46.11 -15.34
CA LEU A 25 21.29 44.84 -14.69
C LEU A 25 20.43 43.74 -15.30
N LEU A 26 21.05 42.97 -16.20
CA LEU A 26 20.49 41.76 -16.80
C LEU A 26 20.35 40.69 -15.70
N GLY A 27 19.17 40.61 -15.07
CA GLY A 27 18.85 39.58 -14.09
C GLY A 27 18.69 38.22 -14.77
N LEU A 28 19.71 37.36 -14.67
CA LEU A 28 19.61 35.95 -15.01
C LEU A 28 18.70 35.28 -13.97
N ALA A 29 17.42 35.09 -14.30
CA ALA A 29 16.51 34.27 -13.52
C ALA A 29 16.93 32.80 -13.67
N ILE A 30 17.75 32.32 -12.74
CA ILE A 30 17.99 30.88 -12.56
C ILE A 30 16.66 30.29 -12.10
N LEU A 31 15.96 29.62 -13.02
CA LEU A 31 14.82 28.77 -12.70
C LEU A 31 15.35 27.59 -11.88
N LEU A 32 15.29 27.73 -10.55
CA LEU A 32 15.59 26.65 -9.63
C LEU A 32 14.47 25.61 -9.77
N VAL A 33 14.65 24.64 -10.68
CA VAL A 33 13.83 23.44 -10.72
C VAL A 33 14.21 22.64 -9.48
N SER A 34 13.52 22.91 -8.37
CA SER A 34 13.59 22.07 -7.19
C SER A 34 12.97 20.73 -7.57
N THR A 35 13.81 19.72 -7.80
CA THR A 35 13.36 18.33 -7.79
C THR A 35 12.95 18.02 -6.36
N LEU A 36 11.66 18.17 -6.04
CA LEU A 36 11.13 17.64 -4.79
C LEU A 36 11.40 16.13 -4.83
N PRO A 37 12.08 15.56 -3.82
CA PRO A 37 12.18 14.11 -3.72
C PRO A 37 10.75 13.57 -3.70
N ALA A 38 10.51 12.45 -4.40
CA ALA A 38 9.28 11.70 -4.27
C ALA A 38 9.09 11.34 -2.79
N ALA A 39 8.25 12.10 -2.09
CA ALA A 39 8.06 11.95 -0.67
C ALA A 39 7.10 10.79 -0.44
N ALA A 40 7.56 9.75 0.27
CA ALA A 40 6.66 8.78 0.86
C ALA A 40 5.82 9.50 1.93
N ALA A 41 4.50 9.47 1.78
CA ALA A 41 3.56 10.03 2.73
C ALA A 41 2.96 8.90 3.57
N ARG A 42 3.14 8.96 4.89
CA ARG A 42 2.52 8.01 5.82
C ARG A 42 1.07 8.37 6.10
N VAL A 43 0.18 7.39 5.99
CA VAL A 43 -1.21 7.48 6.42
C VAL A 43 -1.36 6.73 7.75
N THR A 44 -1.73 7.45 8.81
CA THR A 44 -1.97 6.89 10.13
C THR A 44 -3.46 6.65 10.35
N LEU A 45 -3.82 5.41 10.71
CA LEU A 45 -5.18 4.94 10.96
C LEU A 45 -5.41 4.60 12.44
N GLY A 46 -4.38 4.10 13.10
CA GLY A 46 -4.40 3.64 14.48
C GLY A 46 -3.13 4.01 15.25
N PRO A 47 -3.10 3.78 16.56
CA PRO A 47 -2.00 4.21 17.43
C PRO A 47 -0.80 3.26 17.45
N GLY A 48 -0.88 2.08 16.81
CA GLY A 48 0.17 1.07 16.86
C GLY A 48 1.47 1.49 16.15
N GLU A 49 2.61 1.16 16.76
CA GLU A 49 3.94 1.40 16.18
C GLU A 49 4.24 0.51 14.98
N ASP A 50 3.74 -0.72 15.00
CA ASP A 50 3.79 -1.63 13.85
C ASP A 50 2.71 -1.27 12.83
N ALA A 51 2.99 -1.49 11.54
CA ALA A 51 2.08 -1.14 10.44
C ALA A 51 0.69 -1.80 10.57
N TYR A 52 0.63 -2.98 11.17
CA TYR A 52 -0.60 -3.71 11.48
C TYR A 52 -0.35 -4.66 12.66
N THR A 53 -1.43 -5.13 13.28
CA THR A 53 -1.43 -6.27 14.21
C THR A 53 -2.30 -7.39 13.66
N LEU A 54 -1.94 -8.63 14.00
CA LEU A 54 -2.70 -9.83 13.69
C LEU A 54 -2.97 -10.58 14.99
N ASP A 55 -4.22 -10.60 15.42
CA ASP A 55 -4.64 -11.22 16.66
C ASP A 55 -5.41 -12.52 16.39
N LEU A 56 -4.98 -13.59 17.04
CA LEU A 56 -5.65 -14.88 16.99
C LEU A 56 -6.73 -14.92 18.07
N ILE A 57 -7.95 -14.53 17.69
CA ILE A 57 -9.09 -14.44 18.61
C ILE A 57 -9.54 -15.81 19.10
N ALA A 58 -9.44 -16.83 18.25
CA ALA A 58 -9.73 -18.21 18.59
C ALA A 58 -8.88 -19.17 17.77
N ALA A 59 -8.42 -20.24 18.40
CA ALA A 59 -7.73 -21.33 17.72
C ALA A 59 -8.10 -22.69 18.32
N THR A 60 -8.58 -23.56 17.45
CA THR A 60 -8.83 -24.98 17.69
C THR A 60 -8.32 -25.74 16.45
N PRO A 61 -8.17 -27.07 16.50
CA PRO A 61 -7.72 -27.84 15.33
C PRO A 61 -8.56 -27.61 14.07
N GLU A 62 -9.86 -27.33 14.20
CA GLU A 62 -10.81 -27.22 13.09
C GLU A 62 -11.27 -25.79 12.80
N ARG A 63 -10.84 -24.81 13.61
CA ARG A 63 -11.31 -23.42 13.52
C ARG A 63 -10.25 -22.44 13.99
N SER A 64 -10.00 -21.41 13.19
CA SER A 64 -9.22 -20.24 13.56
C SER A 64 -9.97 -18.95 13.23
N VAL A 65 -9.95 -18.01 14.15
CA VAL A 65 -10.45 -16.64 13.93
C VAL A 65 -9.28 -15.69 14.05
N VAL A 66 -9.04 -14.93 12.98
CA VAL A 66 -7.94 -13.99 12.88
C VAL A 66 -8.52 -12.60 12.70
N GLU A 67 -8.06 -11.65 13.51
CA GLU A 67 -8.35 -10.23 13.35
C GLU A 67 -7.10 -9.51 12.88
N LEU A 68 -7.24 -8.77 11.77
CA LEU A 68 -6.28 -7.79 11.31
C LEU A 68 -6.72 -6.40 11.75
N GLN A 69 -5.81 -5.65 12.37
CA GLN A 69 -5.95 -4.23 12.60
C GLN A 69 -4.82 -3.47 11.90
N LEU A 70 -5.18 -2.56 11.00
CA LEU A 70 -4.22 -1.75 10.25
C LEU A 70 -3.96 -0.44 10.99
N ASN A 71 -2.70 -0.15 11.30
CA ASN A 71 -2.31 1.04 12.06
C ASN A 71 -1.78 2.16 11.16
N HIS A 72 -0.95 1.82 10.18
CA HIS A 72 -0.46 2.78 9.20
C HIS A 72 0.04 2.09 7.93
N PHE A 73 0.12 2.85 6.84
CA PHE A 73 0.69 2.43 5.56
C PHE A 73 1.33 3.64 4.88
N ASP A 74 2.16 3.41 3.87
CA ASP A 74 2.88 4.47 3.18
C ASP A 74 2.41 4.58 1.72
N LEU A 75 2.34 5.82 1.23
CA LEU A 75 2.00 6.19 -0.15
C LEU A 75 3.24 6.81 -0.80
N GLU A 76 3.79 6.15 -1.80
CA GLU A 76 4.99 6.58 -2.51
C GLU A 76 4.60 7.15 -3.87
N ALA A 77 4.97 8.42 -4.13
CA ALA A 77 4.73 9.03 -5.43
C ALA A 77 5.69 8.48 -6.49
N LEU A 78 5.16 8.15 -7.68
CA LEU A 78 5.97 7.83 -8.86
C LEU A 78 5.36 8.44 -10.12
N THR A 79 6.16 8.49 -11.18
CA THR A 79 5.72 8.99 -12.49
C THR A 79 5.76 7.87 -13.52
N ILE A 80 4.65 7.64 -14.22
CA ILE A 80 4.52 6.64 -15.29
C ILE A 80 4.05 7.38 -16.54
N GLY A 81 4.86 7.35 -17.61
CA GLY A 81 4.51 8.03 -18.86
C GLY A 81 4.26 9.54 -18.73
N GLY A 82 4.89 10.20 -17.73
CA GLY A 82 4.70 11.62 -17.44
C GLY A 82 3.48 11.95 -16.57
N ALA A 83 2.65 10.97 -16.20
CA ALA A 83 1.52 11.13 -15.29
C ALA A 83 1.87 10.68 -13.86
N PRO A 84 1.31 11.33 -12.83
CA PRO A 84 1.54 10.94 -11.43
C PRO A 84 0.74 9.68 -11.09
N TYR A 85 1.38 8.75 -10.40
CA TYR A 85 0.78 7.57 -9.80
C TYR A 85 1.32 7.37 -8.39
N THR A 86 0.66 6.48 -7.65
CA THR A 86 0.97 6.18 -6.26
C THR A 86 1.20 4.69 -6.08
N GLN A 87 2.29 4.34 -5.43
CA GLN A 87 2.55 2.99 -4.94
C GLN A 87 2.14 2.91 -3.47
N VAL A 88 1.31 1.93 -3.15
CA VAL A 88 0.86 1.68 -1.77
C VAL A 88 1.79 0.63 -1.17
N THR A 89 2.35 0.90 0.00
CA THR A 89 3.25 -0.04 0.69
C THR A 89 2.81 -0.26 2.14
N LEU A 90 3.02 -1.49 2.64
CA LEU A 90 2.70 -1.87 4.02
C LEU A 90 3.91 -2.56 4.66
N GLY A 91 4.80 -1.76 5.27
CA GLY A 91 6.05 -2.28 5.83
C GLY A 91 6.85 -3.07 4.80
N LYS A 92 7.22 -4.32 5.12
CA LYS A 92 7.93 -5.24 4.23
C LYS A 92 7.02 -6.28 3.55
N ARG A 93 5.72 -6.03 3.49
CA ARG A 93 4.76 -6.98 2.90
C ARG A 93 4.83 -6.97 1.38
N PRO A 94 4.63 -8.13 0.74
CA PRO A 94 4.66 -8.24 -0.72
C PRO A 94 3.48 -7.51 -1.35
N LEU A 95 3.67 -7.10 -2.60
CA LEU A 95 2.60 -6.61 -3.45
C LEU A 95 2.03 -7.75 -4.31
N HIS A 96 0.79 -7.59 -4.76
CA HIS A 96 0.22 -8.39 -5.84
C HIS A 96 1.11 -8.35 -7.10
N LEU A 97 1.32 -9.51 -7.71
CA LEU A 97 2.28 -9.74 -8.81
C LEU A 97 1.60 -9.99 -10.16
N GLU A 98 0.29 -9.76 -10.25
CA GLU A 98 -0.44 -9.81 -11.49
C GLU A 98 -0.09 -8.57 -12.33
N ARG A 99 0.72 -8.77 -13.37
CA ARG A 99 1.16 -7.70 -14.26
C ARG A 99 -0.04 -6.89 -14.78
N GLY A 100 0.02 -5.57 -14.60
CA GLY A 100 -1.00 -4.65 -15.08
C GLY A 100 -2.25 -4.52 -14.23
N LEU A 101 -2.40 -5.29 -13.15
CA LEU A 101 -3.36 -5.01 -12.10
C LEU A 101 -2.74 -4.07 -11.05
N PRO A 102 -3.55 -3.38 -10.22
CA PRO A 102 -3.05 -2.50 -9.16
C PRO A 102 -2.03 -3.19 -8.24
N ALA A 103 -0.89 -2.54 -8.04
CA ALA A 103 0.18 -3.02 -7.15
C ALA A 103 -0.17 -2.72 -5.69
N LEU A 104 -0.97 -3.60 -5.09
CA LEU A 104 -1.45 -3.44 -3.71
C LEU A 104 -0.78 -4.44 -2.76
N PRO A 105 -0.47 -4.05 -1.50
CA PRO A 105 0.06 -4.97 -0.51
C PRO A 105 -0.96 -6.04 -0.09
N THR A 106 -0.45 -7.22 0.25
CA THR A 106 -1.23 -8.32 0.82
C THR A 106 -0.52 -8.94 2.02
N LEU A 107 -1.28 -9.49 2.97
CA LEU A 107 -0.74 -10.29 4.08
C LEU A 107 -1.04 -11.76 3.83
N ARG A 108 -0.05 -12.61 4.07
CA ARG A 108 -0.13 -14.04 3.83
C ARG A 108 0.36 -14.77 5.06
N GLU A 109 -0.55 -15.42 5.75
CA GLU A 109 -0.28 -16.12 7.01
C GLU A 109 -0.61 -17.59 6.86
N SER A 110 0.27 -18.45 7.36
CA SER A 110 0.02 -19.88 7.33
C SER A 110 -0.80 -20.29 8.55
N LEU A 111 -1.80 -21.14 8.33
CA LEU A 111 -2.61 -21.75 9.37
C LEU A 111 -2.44 -23.26 9.31
N ALA A 112 -2.20 -23.89 10.46
CA ALA A 112 -2.31 -25.33 10.63
C ALA A 112 -3.79 -25.70 10.58
N ILE A 113 -4.11 -26.77 9.84
CA ILE A 113 -5.48 -27.24 9.63
C ILE A 113 -5.55 -28.76 9.90
N PRO A 114 -6.76 -29.34 10.00
CA PRO A 114 -6.90 -30.78 10.16
C PRO A 114 -6.26 -31.57 9.01
N ASP A 115 -5.86 -32.80 9.31
CA ASP A 115 -5.21 -33.72 8.34
C ASP A 115 -6.09 -34.04 7.14
N ALA A 116 -7.40 -34.05 7.36
CA ALA A 116 -8.39 -34.17 6.33
C ALA A 116 -9.49 -33.15 6.55
N GLY A 117 -10.07 -32.70 5.46
CA GLY A 117 -11.16 -31.73 5.46
C GLY A 117 -10.96 -30.62 4.45
N VAL A 118 -12.09 -30.11 3.96
CA VAL A 118 -12.18 -28.86 3.20
C VAL A 118 -12.37 -27.73 4.19
N MET A 119 -11.47 -26.75 4.16
CA MET A 119 -11.58 -25.53 4.95
C MET A 119 -12.36 -24.48 4.16
N ALA A 120 -13.20 -23.71 4.86
CA ALA A 120 -13.90 -22.56 4.30
C ALA A 120 -13.54 -21.28 5.05
N LEU A 121 -13.54 -20.18 4.32
CA LEU A 121 -13.33 -18.83 4.83
C LEU A 121 -14.66 -18.10 4.94
N ARG A 122 -14.85 -17.37 6.04
CA ARG A 122 -15.95 -16.43 6.23
C ARG A 122 -15.38 -15.10 6.74
N VAL A 123 -15.73 -14.00 6.09
CA VAL A 123 -15.48 -12.65 6.62
C VAL A 123 -16.56 -12.38 7.67
N LEU A 124 -16.16 -12.23 8.93
CA LEU A 124 -17.08 -11.99 10.04
C LEU A 124 -17.40 -10.51 10.21
N ALA A 125 -16.39 -9.66 10.05
CA ALA A 125 -16.51 -8.21 10.16
C ALA A 125 -15.45 -7.53 9.31
N VAL A 126 -15.79 -6.36 8.77
CA VAL A 126 -14.84 -5.49 8.07
C VAL A 126 -15.22 -4.03 8.26
N GLU A 127 -14.23 -3.20 8.59
CA GLU A 127 -14.34 -1.76 8.69
C GLU A 127 -13.45 -1.12 7.63
N TYR A 128 -13.99 -0.19 6.85
CA TYR A 128 -13.29 0.44 5.76
C TYR A 128 -13.14 1.94 5.96
N GLN A 129 -12.01 2.47 5.49
CA GLN A 129 -11.82 3.87 5.18
C GLN A 129 -11.48 4.02 3.70
N GLU A 130 -12.10 5.00 3.02
CA GLU A 130 -11.90 5.25 1.61
C GLU A 130 -11.12 6.55 1.37
N PHE A 131 -10.16 6.48 0.47
CA PHE A 131 -9.30 7.59 0.06
C PHE A 131 -9.51 7.84 -1.43
N ALA A 132 -10.12 8.98 -1.77
CA ALA A 132 -10.39 9.38 -3.15
C ALA A 132 -9.20 10.13 -3.78
N GLY A 133 -9.17 10.18 -5.11
CA GLY A 133 -8.16 10.92 -5.87
C GLY A 133 -6.79 10.24 -5.90
N ILE A 134 -6.74 8.92 -5.68
CA ILE A 134 -5.50 8.14 -5.73
C ILE A 134 -5.45 7.36 -7.05
N ASP A 135 -4.37 7.51 -7.79
CA ASP A 135 -4.08 6.70 -8.98
C ASP A 135 -3.07 5.62 -8.63
N VAL A 136 -3.54 4.42 -8.32
CA VAL A 136 -2.64 3.33 -7.91
C VAL A 136 -1.84 2.83 -9.11
N ALA A 137 -0.53 2.72 -8.98
CA ALA A 137 0.34 2.19 -10.02
C ALA A 137 0.08 0.70 -10.29
N PRO A 138 0.19 0.24 -11.54
CA PRO A 138 0.05 -1.17 -11.86
C PRO A 138 1.30 -1.95 -11.43
N SER A 139 1.13 -3.24 -11.17
CA SER A 139 2.23 -4.15 -10.91
C SER A 139 3.01 -4.42 -12.18
N LYS A 140 4.35 -4.39 -12.08
CA LYS A 140 5.24 -4.89 -13.14
C LYS A 140 5.22 -6.42 -13.24
N GLY A 141 4.50 -7.07 -12.31
CA GLY A 141 4.39 -8.51 -12.17
C GLY A 141 5.69 -9.18 -11.74
N ASN A 142 5.75 -10.50 -11.93
CA ASN A 142 6.94 -11.27 -11.57
C ASN A 142 8.12 -10.94 -12.49
N LEU A 143 9.22 -10.43 -11.91
CA LEU A 143 10.45 -10.10 -12.63
C LEU A 143 11.54 -11.14 -12.33
N LEU A 144 12.32 -11.49 -13.35
CA LEU A 144 13.47 -12.39 -13.18
C LEU A 144 14.61 -11.64 -12.46
N ARG A 145 15.42 -12.39 -11.68
CA ARG A 145 16.61 -11.84 -11.01
C ARG A 145 17.67 -11.27 -11.96
N THR A 146 17.60 -11.62 -13.24
CA THR A 146 18.48 -11.14 -14.31
C THR A 146 17.99 -9.84 -14.95
N VAL A 147 16.82 -9.34 -14.56
CA VAL A 147 16.20 -8.14 -15.12
C VAL A 147 16.29 -7.01 -14.10
N ASP A 148 16.81 -5.86 -14.52
CA ASP A 148 16.78 -4.64 -13.71
C ASP A 148 15.33 -4.10 -13.66
N PRO A 149 14.68 -4.03 -12.47
CA PRO A 149 13.33 -3.52 -12.34
C PRO A 149 13.16 -2.07 -12.80
N ALA A 150 14.21 -1.25 -12.78
CA ALA A 150 14.16 0.14 -13.22
C ALA A 150 13.96 0.26 -14.74
N LEU A 151 14.40 -0.74 -15.51
CA LEU A 151 14.29 -0.77 -16.97
C LEU A 151 12.99 -1.39 -17.47
N VAL A 152 12.21 -2.03 -16.59
CA VAL A 152 10.93 -2.62 -16.97
C VAL A 152 9.85 -1.55 -16.97
N GLU A 153 9.21 -1.36 -18.11
CA GLU A 153 8.07 -0.44 -18.23
C GLU A 153 6.84 -0.96 -17.49
N TYR A 154 6.02 -0.01 -17.03
CA TYR A 154 4.69 -0.31 -16.51
C TYR A 154 3.74 -0.59 -17.66
N SER A 155 2.90 -1.60 -17.51
CA SER A 155 1.79 -1.92 -18.41
C SER A 155 0.48 -1.84 -17.65
N PHE A 156 -0.60 -1.35 -18.25
CA PHE A 156 -1.93 -1.29 -17.64
C PHE A 156 -2.81 -2.37 -18.28
N SER A 157 -3.52 -3.14 -17.45
CA SER A 157 -4.54 -4.07 -17.94
C SER A 157 -5.87 -3.34 -18.16
N ASP A 158 -6.81 -4.03 -18.81
CA ASP A 158 -8.18 -3.53 -19.04
C ASP A 158 -8.94 -3.21 -17.73
N PHE A 159 -8.45 -3.71 -16.58
CA PHE A 159 -9.01 -3.36 -15.27
C PHE A 159 -9.04 -1.84 -15.02
N TYR A 160 -8.04 -1.10 -15.50
CA TYR A 160 -7.98 0.36 -15.33
C TYR A 160 -9.05 1.13 -16.11
N ALA A 161 -9.75 0.46 -17.03
CA ALA A 161 -10.92 0.99 -17.73
C ALA A 161 -12.25 0.43 -17.19
N SER A 162 -12.22 -0.35 -16.09
CA SER A 162 -13.39 -0.99 -15.48
C SER A 162 -13.90 -0.24 -14.25
N ASP A 163 -15.08 -0.63 -13.75
CA ASP A 163 -15.71 -0.14 -12.53
C ASP A 163 -15.57 -1.10 -11.33
N GLY A 164 -14.70 -2.11 -11.47
CA GLY A 164 -14.48 -3.15 -10.46
C GLY A 164 -13.53 -2.75 -9.34
N TRP A 165 -13.46 -3.60 -8.32
CA TRP A 165 -12.47 -3.52 -7.24
C TRP A 165 -11.39 -4.58 -7.43
N CYS A 166 -10.13 -4.20 -7.23
CA CYS A 166 -9.00 -5.13 -7.24
C CYS A 166 -8.14 -5.00 -5.98
N PRO A 167 -7.82 -6.11 -5.30
CA PRO A 167 -8.51 -7.40 -5.40
C PRO A 167 -10.00 -7.26 -5.05
N ALA A 168 -10.85 -8.12 -5.62
CA ALA A 168 -12.29 -8.09 -5.34
C ALA A 168 -12.62 -8.61 -3.92
N GLU A 169 -11.88 -9.61 -3.46
CA GLU A 169 -12.07 -10.26 -2.17
C GLU A 169 -11.10 -9.70 -1.13
N ALA A 170 -11.62 -9.34 0.05
CA ALA A 170 -10.83 -8.84 1.18
C ALA A 170 -9.99 -9.94 1.84
N ALA A 171 -10.31 -11.21 1.62
CA ALA A 171 -9.54 -12.35 2.06
C ALA A 171 -9.85 -13.58 1.21
N LYS A 172 -8.89 -14.48 1.04
CA LYS A 172 -9.07 -15.78 0.37
C LYS A 172 -8.17 -16.85 0.99
N LEU A 173 -8.46 -18.11 0.69
CA LEU A 173 -7.60 -19.24 1.06
C LEU A 173 -6.85 -19.75 -0.17
N GLU A 174 -5.58 -20.04 0.02
CA GLU A 174 -4.77 -20.76 -0.96
C GLU A 174 -4.85 -22.28 -0.74
N THR A 175 -4.32 -23.03 -1.70
CA THR A 175 -4.36 -24.50 -1.67
C THR A 175 -3.59 -25.07 -0.47
N PRO A 176 -4.14 -26.09 0.22
CA PRO A 176 -3.45 -26.76 1.32
C PRO A 176 -2.10 -27.39 0.92
N TYR A 177 -1.11 -27.27 1.79
CA TYR A 177 0.20 -27.89 1.69
C TYR A 177 0.50 -28.78 2.91
N ILE A 178 1.50 -29.67 2.78
CA ILE A 178 2.00 -30.48 3.88
C ILE A 178 3.40 -29.99 4.22
N LEU A 179 3.59 -29.59 5.47
CA LEU A 179 4.91 -29.34 6.05
C LEU A 179 5.22 -30.48 7.03
N ARG A 180 5.88 -31.50 6.48
CA ARG A 180 6.27 -32.72 7.21
C ARG A 180 5.07 -33.36 7.93
N ASP A 181 4.96 -33.17 9.24
CA ASP A 181 3.96 -33.84 10.08
C ASP A 181 2.73 -32.96 10.31
N THR A 182 2.57 -31.87 9.56
CA THR A 182 1.45 -30.92 9.65
C THR A 182 0.87 -30.62 8.28
N ARG A 183 -0.44 -30.44 8.21
CA ARG A 183 -1.14 -29.90 7.05
C ARG A 183 -1.48 -28.45 7.31
N GLY A 184 -1.21 -27.60 6.33
CA GLY A 184 -1.38 -26.16 6.42
C GLY A 184 -2.06 -25.59 5.19
N LEU A 185 -2.54 -24.35 5.29
CA LEU A 185 -2.92 -23.53 4.14
C LEU A 185 -2.52 -22.08 4.39
N VAL A 186 -2.52 -21.25 3.36
CA VAL A 186 -2.28 -19.82 3.49
C VAL A 186 -3.61 -19.07 3.52
N LEU A 187 -3.82 -18.29 4.57
CA LEU A 187 -4.82 -17.23 4.63
C LEU A 187 -4.20 -15.97 4.02
N GLU A 188 -4.77 -15.51 2.91
CA GLU A 188 -4.42 -14.24 2.28
C GLU A 188 -5.44 -13.18 2.70
N LEU A 189 -4.95 -12.07 3.26
CA LEU A 189 -5.74 -10.91 3.68
C LEU A 189 -5.35 -9.73 2.79
N ASN A 190 -6.33 -9.13 2.14
CA ASN A 190 -6.19 -8.02 1.20
C ASN A 190 -6.81 -6.75 1.81
N PRO A 191 -6.10 -6.04 2.70
CA PRO A 191 -6.64 -4.85 3.35
C PRO A 191 -6.75 -3.66 2.39
N PHE A 192 -6.14 -3.71 1.22
CA PHE A 192 -6.22 -2.65 0.22
C PHE A 192 -7.01 -3.14 -0.99
N GLN A 193 -8.00 -2.36 -1.41
CA GLN A 193 -8.75 -2.58 -2.64
C GLN A 193 -8.82 -1.27 -3.42
N TYR A 194 -8.68 -1.34 -4.73
CA TYR A 194 -8.68 -0.15 -5.59
C TYR A 194 -9.77 -0.21 -6.65
N SER A 195 -10.46 0.92 -6.84
CA SER A 195 -11.37 1.16 -7.96
C SER A 195 -10.81 2.27 -8.86
N PRO A 196 -10.49 1.98 -10.14
CA PRO A 196 -10.00 2.98 -11.09
C PRO A 196 -11.11 3.92 -11.57
N ALA A 197 -12.35 3.46 -11.69
CA ALA A 197 -13.48 4.29 -12.12
C ALA A 197 -13.73 5.49 -11.19
N THR A 198 -13.57 5.30 -9.89
CA THR A 198 -13.75 6.38 -8.89
C THR A 198 -12.43 6.92 -8.36
N ARG A 199 -11.29 6.35 -8.78
CA ARG A 199 -9.95 6.66 -8.26
C ARG A 199 -9.92 6.56 -6.73
N THR A 200 -10.47 5.47 -6.20
CA THR A 200 -10.66 5.25 -4.77
C THR A 200 -9.84 4.07 -4.28
N LEU A 201 -8.98 4.32 -3.30
CA LEU A 201 -8.34 3.29 -2.49
C LEU A 201 -9.21 3.04 -1.25
N ARG A 202 -9.78 1.85 -1.14
CA ARG A 202 -10.48 1.37 0.05
C ARG A 202 -9.51 0.58 0.90
N VAL A 203 -9.47 0.92 2.18
CA VAL A 203 -8.53 0.36 3.17
C VAL A 203 -9.32 -0.26 4.31
N ALA A 204 -9.17 -1.56 4.53
CA ALA A 204 -9.74 -2.26 5.68
C ALA A 204 -8.92 -1.89 6.93
N THR A 205 -9.48 -1.03 7.78
CA THR A 205 -8.86 -0.63 9.06
C THR A 205 -8.93 -1.76 10.08
N ARG A 206 -10.00 -2.55 10.02
CA ARG A 206 -10.20 -3.77 10.79
C ARG A 206 -10.82 -4.84 9.90
N LEU A 207 -10.31 -6.06 9.96
CA LEU A 207 -10.83 -7.21 9.21
C LEU A 207 -10.78 -8.46 10.09
N THR A 208 -11.93 -9.03 10.39
CA THR A 208 -12.05 -10.27 11.17
C THR A 208 -12.53 -11.39 10.26
N VAL A 209 -11.75 -12.46 10.18
CA VAL A 209 -12.06 -13.64 9.35
C VAL A 209 -12.06 -14.91 10.17
N GLU A 210 -12.90 -15.86 9.76
CA GLU A 210 -12.93 -17.21 10.28
C GLU A 210 -12.55 -18.21 9.21
N VAL A 211 -11.62 -19.10 9.54
CA VAL A 211 -11.27 -20.28 8.76
C VAL A 211 -11.73 -21.49 9.54
N ALA A 212 -12.66 -22.27 8.98
CA ALA A 212 -13.27 -23.40 9.66
C ALA A 212 -13.47 -24.61 8.75
N LEU A 213 -13.45 -25.81 9.33
CA LEU A 213 -13.77 -27.05 8.63
C LEU A 213 -15.21 -27.00 8.11
N ALA A 214 -15.39 -27.18 6.80
CA ALA A 214 -16.68 -27.12 6.13
C ALA A 214 -17.20 -28.51 5.69
N GLY A 215 -16.32 -29.50 5.58
CA GLY A 215 -16.69 -30.85 5.17
C GLY A 215 -15.50 -31.80 5.14
N GLY A 216 -15.77 -33.08 4.94
CA GLY A 216 -14.73 -34.12 4.79
C GLY A 216 -14.01 -34.07 3.44
N GLY A 217 -12.97 -34.89 3.28
CA GLY A 217 -12.17 -34.95 2.05
C GLY A 217 -11.23 -33.75 1.90
N GLY A 218 -11.08 -33.22 0.69
CA GLY A 218 -10.20 -32.08 0.39
C GLY A 218 -8.89 -32.48 -0.29
N GLU A 219 -8.07 -31.46 -0.60
CA GLU A 219 -6.81 -31.64 -1.32
C GLU A 219 -5.64 -31.85 -0.36
N ASN A 220 -4.64 -32.62 -0.80
CA ASN A 220 -3.37 -32.81 -0.09
C ASN A 220 -3.55 -33.26 1.38
N LEU A 221 -4.27 -34.37 1.57
CA LEU A 221 -4.57 -34.95 2.87
C LEU A 221 -3.30 -35.53 3.53
N LEU A 222 -3.22 -35.43 4.86
CA LEU A 222 -2.12 -35.99 5.64
C LEU A 222 -2.53 -37.33 6.26
N ASP A 223 -2.41 -38.40 5.47
CA ASP A 223 -2.89 -39.74 5.86
C ASP A 223 -1.95 -40.52 6.77
N ARG A 224 -0.72 -40.03 6.98
CA ARG A 224 0.30 -40.68 7.80
C ARG A 224 1.13 -39.66 8.55
N ARG A 225 1.30 -39.88 9.86
CA ARG A 225 2.27 -39.18 10.69
C ARG A 225 3.16 -40.18 11.43
N PRO A 226 4.43 -39.84 11.71
CA PRO A 226 5.27 -40.61 12.62
C PRO A 226 4.61 -40.73 14.00
N ALA A 227 4.85 -41.85 14.69
CA ALA A 227 4.31 -42.09 16.04
C ALA A 227 4.84 -41.10 17.09
N ALA A 228 6.02 -40.53 16.86
CA ALA A 228 6.63 -39.53 17.71
C ALA A 228 6.97 -38.28 16.90
N ARG A 229 6.62 -37.11 17.43
CA ARG A 229 7.01 -35.83 16.84
C ARG A 229 8.46 -35.51 17.19
N VAL A 230 9.18 -34.96 16.22
CA VAL A 230 10.56 -34.51 16.41
C VAL A 230 10.51 -33.11 17.00
N ARG A 231 11.05 -32.93 18.21
CA ARG A 231 10.98 -31.65 18.96
C ARG A 231 11.48 -30.45 18.14
N ASP A 232 12.55 -30.62 17.36
CA ASP A 232 13.12 -29.53 16.55
C ASP A 232 12.14 -28.99 15.49
N PHE A 233 11.13 -29.78 15.11
CA PHE A 233 10.08 -29.35 14.20
C PHE A 233 8.93 -28.61 14.90
N GLU A 234 8.75 -28.77 16.22
CA GLU A 234 7.73 -28.02 16.97
C GLU A 234 8.02 -26.52 16.93
N ASP A 235 9.28 -26.13 17.12
CA ASP A 235 9.72 -24.75 17.01
C ASP A 235 9.60 -24.21 15.58
N LEU A 236 9.72 -25.08 14.57
CA LEU A 236 9.47 -24.70 13.18
C LEU A 236 7.98 -24.43 12.97
N TYR A 237 7.11 -25.32 13.45
CA TYR A 237 5.65 -25.17 13.31
C TYR A 237 5.13 -23.94 14.06
N ALA A 238 5.60 -23.68 15.29
CA ALA A 238 5.23 -22.50 16.07
C ALA A 238 5.68 -21.17 15.43
N ARG A 239 6.74 -21.19 14.62
CA ARG A 239 7.18 -20.02 13.84
C ARG A 239 6.50 -19.89 12.49
N HIS A 240 6.09 -21.02 11.90
CA HIS A 240 5.52 -21.07 10.57
C HIS A 240 4.02 -20.75 10.59
N TYR A 241 3.29 -21.32 11.55
CA TYR A 241 1.84 -21.21 11.64
C TYR A 241 1.40 -20.19 12.68
N LEU A 242 0.50 -19.29 12.30
CA LEU A 242 -0.07 -18.29 13.20
C LEU A 242 -0.86 -18.92 14.35
N ASN A 243 -1.49 -20.08 14.11
CA ASN A 243 -2.39 -20.75 15.05
C ASN A 243 -1.78 -21.99 15.73
N TYR A 244 -0.45 -22.10 15.78
CA TYR A 244 0.23 -23.24 16.36
C TYR A 244 0.93 -22.88 17.67
N THR A 245 0.70 -23.68 18.70
CA THR A 245 1.41 -23.60 19.97
C THR A 245 2.07 -24.95 20.22
N ALA A 246 3.38 -24.93 20.51
CA ALA A 246 4.18 -26.11 20.82
C ALA A 246 3.78 -26.76 22.16
#